data_AF-A0A4R0D8D5-F1
#
_entry.id   AF-A0A4R0D8D5-F1
#
_cell.length_a   1.000
_cell.length_b   1.000
_cell.length_c   1.000
_cell.angle_alpha   90.00
_cell.angle_beta   90.00
_cell.angle_gamma   90.00
#
_symmetry.space_group_name_H-M   'P 1'
#
loop_
_entity.id
_entity.type
_entity.pdbx_description
1 polymer ?
#
loop_
_entity_poly.entity_id
_entity_poly.type
_entity_poly.pdbx_seq_one_letter_code
_entity_poly.pdbx_strand_id
1 'polypeptide(L)'
;MKKIYFPKNIYDALQENPEISIAEIQQVNKCHQSTAYRYKSNFEFAIKNPDKVLIHHKINKVKIENWRQLNNQQEHLNLFLSFTLNNDGFDSTPDLRERFYKEYSKYKNQTNRTFNRYFKKFRDEVNMSQYKLKIVQSSVRLQGFYTEENTDFKPKD
;
A
#
# COMPACT_ATOMS: atom_id res chain seq x y z
N MET A 1 8.99 7.08 -25.73
CA MET A 1 9.64 8.28 -25.16
C MET A 1 9.56 8.22 -23.64
N LYS A 2 10.70 8.16 -22.95
CA LYS A 2 10.81 8.08 -21.49
C LYS A 2 10.46 9.44 -20.88
N LYS A 3 9.44 9.48 -20.02
CA LYS A 3 9.06 10.69 -19.29
C LYS A 3 9.94 10.84 -18.04
N ILE A 4 10.69 11.93 -17.95
CA ILE A 4 11.56 12.22 -16.81
C ILE A 4 11.03 13.48 -16.12
N TYR A 5 10.73 13.36 -14.82
CA TYR A 5 10.48 14.53 -14.00
C TYR A 5 11.80 15.22 -13.64
N PHE A 6 11.85 16.53 -13.83
CA PHE A 6 13.01 17.36 -13.56
C PHE A 6 12.59 18.72 -13.01
N PRO A 7 12.92 19.06 -11.74
CA PRO A 7 12.59 20.38 -11.18
C PRO A 7 13.16 21.49 -12.06
N LYS A 8 12.35 22.51 -12.37
CA LYS A 8 12.72 23.56 -13.34
C LYS A 8 14.02 24.27 -12.96
N ASN A 9 14.15 24.68 -11.69
CA ASN A 9 15.36 25.30 -11.15
C ASN A 9 16.64 24.46 -11.32
N ILE A 10 16.56 23.14 -11.15
CA ILE A 10 17.72 22.27 -11.37
C ILE A 10 18.00 22.10 -12.87
N TYR A 11 16.95 22.03 -13.70
CA TYR A 11 17.11 21.90 -15.15
C TYR A 11 17.79 23.14 -15.74
N ASP A 12 17.30 24.32 -15.38
CA ASP A 12 17.84 25.60 -15.85
C ASP A 12 19.31 25.75 -15.39
N ALA A 13 19.62 25.43 -14.12
CA ALA A 13 20.99 25.47 -13.60
C ALA A 13 21.95 24.50 -14.32
N LEU A 14 21.48 23.30 -14.69
CA LEU A 14 22.27 22.33 -15.45
C LEU A 14 22.41 22.70 -16.93
N GLN A 15 21.44 23.42 -17.51
CA GLN A 15 21.58 23.98 -18.86
C GLN A 15 22.60 25.12 -18.90
N GLU A 16 22.59 25.99 -17.89
CA GLU A 16 23.55 27.09 -17.74
C GLU A 16 24.97 26.58 -17.44
N ASN A 17 25.09 25.58 -16.56
CA ASN A 17 26.36 24.96 -16.22
C ASN A 17 26.23 23.42 -16.10
N PRO A 18 26.52 22.67 -17.18
CA PRO A 18 26.48 21.20 -17.16
C PRO A 18 27.46 20.56 -16.16
N GLU A 19 28.52 21.26 -15.78
CA GLU A 19 29.56 20.77 -14.87
C GLU A 19 29.26 21.02 -13.40
N ILE A 20 28.11 21.64 -13.07
CA ILE A 20 27.67 21.89 -11.69
C ILE A 20 27.86 20.64 -10.81
N SER A 21 28.44 20.83 -9.64
CA SER A 21 28.75 19.76 -8.72
C SER A 21 27.47 19.22 -8.04
N ILE A 22 27.56 17.99 -7.51
CA ILE A 22 26.46 17.41 -6.75
C ILE A 22 26.10 18.28 -5.54
N ALA A 23 27.10 18.87 -4.87
CA ALA A 23 26.90 19.74 -3.72
C ALA A 23 26.11 21.01 -4.07
N GLU A 24 26.42 21.64 -5.22
CA GLU A 24 25.69 22.81 -5.70
C GLU A 24 24.23 22.44 -6.08
N ILE A 25 24.00 21.31 -6.74
CA ILE A 25 22.64 20.81 -7.01
C ILE A 25 21.84 20.61 -5.71
N GLN A 26 22.48 20.10 -4.65
CA GLN A 26 21.84 19.97 -3.34
C GLN A 26 21.45 21.33 -2.75
N GLN A 27 22.26 22.37 -2.95
CA GLN A 27 21.95 23.72 -2.47
C GLN A 27 20.77 24.34 -3.24
N VAL A 28 20.72 24.20 -4.58
CA VAL A 28 19.67 24.81 -5.42
C VAL A 28 18.27 24.30 -5.08
N ASN A 29 18.12 23.04 -4.67
CA ASN A 29 16.80 22.43 -4.41
C ASN A 29 16.68 21.71 -3.06
N LYS A 30 17.59 21.99 -2.12
CA LYS A 30 17.63 21.43 -0.76
C LYS A 30 17.32 19.92 -0.72
N CYS A 31 18.04 19.15 -1.53
CA CYS A 31 17.76 17.72 -1.71
C CYS A 31 18.90 16.82 -1.19
N HIS A 32 18.59 15.53 -0.98
CA HIS A 32 19.59 14.53 -0.62
C HIS A 32 20.58 14.30 -1.77
N GLN A 33 21.81 13.91 -1.44
CA GLN A 33 22.89 13.65 -2.39
C GLN A 33 22.49 12.65 -3.48
N SER A 34 21.79 11.58 -3.11
CA SER A 34 21.28 10.57 -4.07
C SER A 34 20.30 11.17 -5.09
N THR A 35 19.49 12.15 -4.66
CA THR A 35 18.55 12.86 -5.53
C THR A 35 19.29 13.81 -6.46
N ALA A 36 20.30 14.53 -5.96
CA ALA A 36 21.15 15.40 -6.76
C ALA A 36 21.93 14.61 -7.84
N TYR A 37 22.52 13.47 -7.47
CA TYR A 37 23.19 12.56 -8.41
C TYR A 37 22.23 12.08 -9.52
N ARG A 38 21.01 11.69 -9.13
CA ARG A 38 19.98 11.29 -10.08
C ARG A 38 19.61 12.41 -11.05
N TYR A 39 19.55 13.68 -10.61
CA TYR A 39 19.30 14.80 -11.52
C TYR A 39 20.44 14.96 -12.52
N LYS A 40 21.70 14.98 -12.07
CA LYS A 40 22.87 15.12 -12.97
C LYS A 40 22.92 13.99 -14.00
N SER A 41 22.83 12.74 -13.56
CA SER A 41 22.83 11.56 -14.44
C SER A 41 21.67 11.55 -15.44
N ASN A 42 20.45 11.92 -15.01
CA ASN A 42 19.31 12.00 -15.92
C ASN A 42 19.45 13.13 -16.95
N PHE A 43 20.06 14.25 -16.56
CA PHE A 43 20.32 15.37 -17.46
C PHE A 43 21.33 14.97 -18.54
N GLU A 44 22.46 14.37 -18.15
CA GLU A 44 23.46 13.82 -19.07
C GLU A 44 22.86 12.80 -20.04
N PHE A 45 21.97 11.93 -19.55
CA PHE A 45 21.26 10.99 -20.40
C PHE A 45 20.32 11.69 -21.40
N ALA A 46 19.59 12.71 -20.95
CA ALA A 46 18.61 13.44 -21.75
C ALA A 46 19.28 14.25 -22.87
N ILE A 47 20.39 14.95 -22.57
CA ILE A 47 21.13 15.70 -23.59
C ILE A 47 21.75 14.77 -24.66
N LYS A 48 22.16 13.55 -24.28
CA LYS A 48 22.71 12.55 -25.21
C LYS A 48 21.63 11.84 -26.04
N ASN A 49 20.37 11.86 -25.61
CA ASN A 49 19.27 11.13 -26.24
C ASN A 49 17.98 11.98 -26.30
N PRO A 50 18.01 13.15 -26.97
CA PRO A 50 16.89 14.09 -26.96
C PRO A 50 15.62 13.51 -27.63
N ASP A 51 15.78 12.62 -28.60
CA ASP A 51 14.71 11.89 -29.29
C ASP A 51 13.99 10.86 -28.41
N LYS A 52 14.65 10.38 -27.34
CA LYS A 52 14.14 9.31 -26.48
C LYS A 52 13.47 9.81 -25.21
N VAL A 53 13.61 11.09 -24.88
CA VAL A 53 13.24 11.64 -23.57
C VAL A 53 12.25 12.79 -23.71
N LEU A 54 11.26 12.82 -22.81
CA LEU A 54 10.37 13.97 -22.60
C LEU A 54 10.57 14.48 -21.18
N ILE A 55 11.03 15.72 -21.05
CA ILE A 55 11.28 16.37 -19.75
C ILE A 55 10.01 17.05 -19.25
N HIS A 56 9.65 16.79 -18.00
CA HIS A 56 8.51 17.42 -17.34
C HIS A 56 8.94 18.13 -16.07
N HIS A 57 8.54 19.40 -15.92
CA HIS A 57 8.86 20.19 -14.73
C HIS A 57 7.78 20.19 -13.65
N LYS A 58 6.62 19.61 -13.94
CA LYS A 58 5.54 19.45 -12.97
C LYS A 58 5.55 18.02 -12.43
N ILE A 59 5.58 17.88 -11.11
CA ILE A 59 5.29 16.60 -10.47
C ILE A 59 3.82 16.30 -10.76
N ASN A 60 3.55 15.28 -11.57
CA ASN A 60 2.26 14.62 -11.52
C ASN A 60 2.18 13.99 -10.12
N LYS A 61 1.59 14.72 -9.16
CA LYS A 61 1.35 14.18 -7.82
C LYS A 61 0.59 12.87 -8.03
N VAL A 62 1.17 11.76 -7.58
CA VAL A 62 0.48 10.47 -7.59
C VAL A 62 -0.88 10.70 -6.94
N LYS A 63 -1.96 10.25 -7.59
CA LYS A 63 -3.29 10.31 -6.98
C LYS A 63 -3.26 9.49 -5.69
N ILE A 64 -3.16 10.19 -4.55
CA ILE A 64 -3.03 9.60 -3.21
C ILE A 64 -4.31 8.82 -2.85
N GLU A 65 -5.41 9.03 -3.59
CA GLU A 65 -6.67 8.28 -3.52
C GLU A 65 -6.45 6.77 -3.42
N ASN A 66 -5.61 6.18 -4.28
CA ASN A 66 -5.33 4.75 -4.27
C ASN A 66 -4.52 4.31 -3.04
N TRP A 67 -3.65 5.17 -2.53
CA TRP A 67 -2.85 4.90 -1.33
C TRP A 67 -3.72 4.96 -0.07
N ARG A 68 -4.64 5.94 0.03
CA ARG A 68 -5.64 6.03 1.11
C ARG A 68 -6.60 4.85 1.12
N GLN A 69 -7.01 4.36 -0.05
CA GLN A 69 -7.89 3.19 -0.15
C GLN A 69 -7.28 1.93 0.49
N LEU A 70 -5.96 1.69 0.31
CA LEU A 70 -5.25 0.55 0.92
C LEU A 70 -5.15 0.69 2.43
N ASN A 71 -4.96 1.89 2.97
CA ASN A 71 -4.88 2.11 4.42
C ASN A 71 -6.22 1.81 5.11
N ASN A 72 -7.34 2.26 4.55
CA ASN A 72 -8.63 2.05 5.19
C ASN A 72 -9.12 0.60 5.05
N GLN A 73 -8.55 -0.21 4.15
CA GLN A 73 -9.01 -1.58 3.97
C GLN A 73 -8.75 -2.41 5.22
N GLN A 74 -7.58 -2.29 5.83
CA GLN A 74 -7.26 -3.05 7.03
C GLN A 74 -8.27 -2.71 8.14
N GLU A 75 -8.59 -1.42 8.30
CA GLU A 75 -9.60 -0.96 9.27
C GLU A 75 -10.99 -1.52 8.97
N HIS A 76 -11.45 -1.47 7.70
CA HIS A 76 -12.73 -2.06 7.32
C HIS A 76 -12.78 -3.57 7.53
N LEU A 77 -11.70 -4.29 7.20
CA LEU A 77 -11.63 -5.74 7.44
C LEU A 77 -11.64 -6.05 8.94
N ASN A 78 -10.95 -5.26 9.75
CA ASN A 78 -10.96 -5.42 11.21
C ASN A 78 -12.37 -5.22 11.76
N LEU A 79 -13.07 -4.14 11.37
CA LEU A 79 -14.46 -3.88 11.78
C LEU A 79 -15.39 -5.02 11.34
N PHE A 80 -15.23 -5.48 10.09
CA PHE A 80 -16.02 -6.57 9.54
C PHE A 80 -15.80 -7.88 10.32
N LEU A 81 -14.55 -8.22 10.63
CA LEU A 81 -14.20 -9.40 11.43
C LEU A 81 -14.73 -9.28 12.85
N SER A 82 -14.59 -8.13 13.50
CA SER A 82 -15.13 -7.89 14.84
C SER A 82 -16.64 -8.07 14.90
N PHE A 83 -17.36 -7.59 13.87
CA PHE A 83 -18.80 -7.82 13.75
C PHE A 83 -19.11 -9.30 13.53
N THR A 84 -18.44 -9.93 12.57
CA THR A 84 -18.65 -11.35 12.19
C THR A 84 -18.44 -12.28 13.39
N LEU A 85 -17.36 -12.08 14.17
CA LEU A 85 -17.03 -12.91 15.32
C LEU A 85 -17.96 -12.73 16.54
N ASN A 86 -18.81 -11.71 16.54
CA ASN A 86 -19.79 -11.46 17.61
C ASN A 86 -21.22 -11.88 17.23
N ASN A 87 -21.42 -12.30 15.98
CA ASN A 87 -22.74 -12.63 15.44
C ASN A 87 -22.76 -14.05 14.86
N ASP A 88 -22.45 -14.18 13.57
CA ASP A 88 -22.74 -15.37 12.77
C ASP A 88 -21.49 -16.15 12.35
N GLY A 89 -20.29 -15.61 12.55
CA GLY A 89 -19.05 -16.30 12.21
C GLY A 89 -18.86 -16.46 10.71
N PHE A 90 -17.98 -17.37 10.30
CA PHE A 90 -17.77 -17.74 8.90
C PHE A 90 -17.31 -19.20 8.79
N ASP A 91 -17.72 -19.87 7.71
CA ASP A 91 -17.49 -21.31 7.53
C ASP A 91 -16.13 -21.63 6.90
N SER A 92 -15.59 -20.66 6.15
CA SER A 92 -14.33 -20.83 5.44
C SER A 92 -13.67 -19.48 5.10
N THR A 93 -12.38 -19.46 4.81
CA THR A 93 -11.70 -18.25 4.34
C THR A 93 -12.21 -17.75 2.99
N PRO A 94 -12.57 -18.63 2.01
CA PRO A 94 -13.29 -18.21 0.81
C PRO A 94 -14.64 -17.53 1.12
N ASP A 95 -15.47 -18.10 1.99
CA ASP A 95 -16.76 -17.52 2.40
C ASP A 95 -16.59 -16.12 3.01
N LEU A 96 -15.69 -16.01 4.00
CA LEU A 96 -15.36 -14.74 4.64
C LEU A 96 -14.95 -13.67 3.61
N ARG A 97 -14.14 -14.06 2.62
CA ARG A 97 -13.65 -13.15 1.58
C ARG A 97 -14.77 -12.71 0.65
N GLU A 98 -15.63 -13.62 0.24
CA GLU A 98 -16.80 -13.31 -0.59
C GLU A 98 -17.73 -12.31 0.12
N ARG A 99 -18.06 -12.59 1.39
CA ARG A 99 -18.89 -11.70 2.22
C ARG A 99 -18.25 -10.33 2.42
N PHE A 100 -16.95 -10.27 2.71
CA PHE A 100 -16.22 -9.01 2.84
C PHE A 100 -16.26 -8.17 1.55
N TYR A 101 -16.07 -8.79 0.39
CA TYR A 101 -16.09 -8.06 -0.89
C TYR A 101 -17.51 -7.75 -1.38
N LYS A 102 -18.52 -8.46 -0.91
CA LYS A 102 -19.92 -8.08 -1.12
C LYS A 102 -20.26 -6.80 -0.35
N GLU A 103 -19.86 -6.72 0.92
CA GLU A 103 -20.06 -5.52 1.76
C GLU A 103 -19.18 -4.34 1.33
N TYR A 104 -17.89 -4.60 1.09
CA TYR A 104 -16.90 -3.59 0.71
C TYR A 104 -16.46 -3.77 -0.74
N SER A 105 -17.42 -3.63 -1.68
CA SER A 105 -17.21 -3.82 -3.12
C SER A 105 -16.09 -2.98 -3.73
N LYS A 106 -15.72 -1.85 -3.11
CA LYS A 106 -14.54 -1.03 -3.46
C LYS A 106 -13.20 -1.80 -3.43
N TYR A 107 -13.13 -2.94 -2.74
CA TYR A 107 -11.94 -3.78 -2.63
C TYR A 107 -11.97 -5.06 -3.49
N LYS A 108 -13.02 -5.28 -4.30
CA LYS A 108 -13.24 -6.54 -5.04
C LYS A 108 -12.10 -6.96 -5.99
N ASN A 109 -11.32 -6.01 -6.49
CA ASN A 109 -10.24 -6.25 -7.46
C ASN A 109 -8.90 -6.61 -6.80
N GLN A 110 -8.88 -6.81 -5.49
CA GLN A 110 -7.64 -7.08 -4.79
C GLN A 110 -7.22 -8.54 -4.87
N THR A 111 -5.92 -8.74 -4.74
CA THR A 111 -5.36 -10.10 -4.69
C THR A 111 -5.71 -10.79 -3.38
N ASN A 112 -5.93 -12.10 -3.45
CA ASN A 112 -6.09 -12.96 -2.27
C ASN A 112 -4.91 -12.81 -1.29
N ARG A 113 -3.70 -12.54 -1.79
CA ARG A 113 -2.50 -12.32 -0.98
C ARG A 113 -2.64 -11.09 -0.07
N THR A 114 -3.20 -10.00 -0.59
CA THR A 114 -3.44 -8.77 0.19
C THR A 114 -4.45 -9.02 1.30
N PHE A 115 -5.59 -9.66 0.97
CA PHE A 115 -6.59 -10.04 1.97
C PHE A 115 -6.00 -10.91 3.07
N ASN A 116 -5.33 -12.01 2.68
CA ASN A 116 -4.77 -12.97 3.63
C ASN A 116 -3.73 -12.33 4.56
N ARG A 117 -2.97 -11.34 4.08
CA ARG A 117 -2.03 -10.57 4.91
C ARG A 117 -2.75 -9.81 6.02
N TYR A 118 -3.84 -9.11 5.71
CA TYR A 118 -4.60 -8.35 6.70
C TYR A 118 -5.40 -9.26 7.64
N PHE A 119 -5.99 -10.33 7.11
CA PHE A 119 -6.67 -11.33 7.92
C PHE A 119 -5.71 -12.00 8.93
N LYS A 120 -4.51 -12.41 8.47
CA LYS A 120 -3.48 -12.95 9.35
C LYS A 120 -3.11 -11.95 10.45
N LYS A 121 -2.90 -10.69 10.07
CA LYS A 121 -2.57 -9.63 11.03
C LYS A 121 -3.64 -9.48 12.11
N PHE A 122 -4.91 -9.40 11.72
CA PHE A 122 -6.02 -9.37 12.69
C PHE A 122 -5.97 -10.59 13.61
N ARG A 123 -5.98 -11.81 13.04
CA ARG A 123 -5.99 -13.08 13.77
C ARG A 123 -4.85 -13.21 14.78
N ASP A 124 -3.65 -12.76 14.42
CA ASP A 124 -2.46 -12.92 15.25
C ASP A 124 -2.36 -11.83 16.35
N GLU A 125 -2.94 -10.65 16.15
CA GLU A 125 -2.80 -9.49 17.07
C GLU A 125 -4.01 -9.30 18.00
N VAL A 126 -5.18 -9.81 17.63
CA VAL A 126 -6.42 -9.56 18.35
C VAL A 126 -6.55 -10.44 19.61
N ASN A 127 -7.10 -9.86 20.67
CA ASN A 127 -7.48 -10.63 21.85
C ASN A 127 -8.79 -11.40 21.61
N MET A 128 -8.68 -12.68 21.27
CA MET A 128 -9.85 -13.54 21.00
C MET A 128 -10.84 -13.68 22.16
N SER A 129 -10.40 -13.54 23.41
CA SER A 129 -11.33 -13.59 24.57
C SER A 129 -12.44 -12.53 24.53
N GLN A 130 -12.29 -11.46 23.73
CA GLN A 130 -13.31 -10.43 23.58
C GLN A 130 -14.43 -10.78 22.59
N TYR A 131 -14.39 -11.94 21.93
CA TYR A 131 -15.33 -12.31 20.87
C TYR A 131 -16.06 -13.61 21.19
N LYS A 132 -17.35 -13.68 20.83
CA LYS A 132 -18.19 -14.88 21.05
C LYS A 132 -17.71 -16.09 20.24
N LEU A 133 -17.08 -15.85 19.10
CA LEU A 133 -16.52 -16.86 18.22
C LEU A 133 -15.01 -16.68 18.10
N LYS A 134 -14.29 -17.81 17.93
CA LYS A 134 -12.85 -17.83 17.70
C LYS A 134 -12.52 -18.34 16.30
N ILE A 135 -11.40 -17.86 15.76
CA ILE A 135 -10.89 -18.27 14.45
C ILE A 135 -10.03 -19.52 14.61
N VAL A 136 -10.36 -20.58 13.87
CA VAL A 136 -9.66 -21.87 13.93
C VAL A 136 -9.16 -22.29 12.56
N GLN A 137 -7.96 -22.89 12.54
CA GLN A 137 -7.39 -23.44 11.32
C GLN A 137 -8.03 -24.80 11.03
N SER A 138 -8.56 -24.95 9.82
CA SER A 138 -9.07 -26.24 9.35
C SER A 138 -7.92 -27.14 8.90
N SER A 139 -8.06 -28.45 9.14
CA SER A 139 -7.23 -29.49 8.52
C SER A 139 -7.50 -29.62 7.01
N VAL A 140 -8.67 -29.16 6.55
CA VAL A 140 -9.05 -29.12 5.14
C VAL A 140 -8.50 -27.86 4.50
N ARG A 141 -7.49 -28.02 3.65
CA ARG A 141 -6.79 -26.91 2.98
C ARG A 141 -7.72 -25.95 2.23
N LEU A 142 -8.79 -26.45 1.61
CA LEU A 142 -9.75 -25.64 0.86
C LEU A 142 -10.61 -24.74 1.75
N GLN A 143 -10.89 -25.18 2.99
CA GLN A 143 -11.63 -24.40 3.97
C GLN A 143 -10.75 -23.29 4.57
N GLY A 144 -9.48 -23.60 4.82
CA GLY A 144 -8.50 -22.65 5.37
C GLY A 144 -8.75 -22.39 6.85
N PHE A 145 -9.54 -21.36 7.16
CA PHE A 145 -9.97 -20.99 8.51
C PHE A 145 -11.49 -20.91 8.59
N TYR A 146 -12.03 -21.24 9.75
CA TYR A 146 -13.45 -21.17 10.07
C TYR A 146 -13.64 -20.62 11.48
N THR A 147 -14.88 -20.40 11.90
CA THR A 147 -15.21 -20.00 13.26
C THR A 147 -15.89 -21.09 14.06
N GLU A 148 -15.61 -21.15 15.35
CA GLU A 148 -16.33 -21.98 16.31
C GLU A 148 -16.63 -21.19 17.59
N GLU A 149 -17.50 -21.74 18.45
CA GLU A 149 -17.83 -21.13 19.73
C GLU A 149 -16.58 -20.90 20.59
N ASN A 150 -16.49 -19.71 21.18
CA ASN A 150 -15.38 -19.34 22.04
C ASN A 150 -15.73 -19.58 23.51
N THR A 151 -15.20 -20.67 24.07
CA THR A 151 -15.32 -21.00 25.50
C THR A 151 -14.61 -20.00 26.41
N ASP A 152 -13.64 -19.25 25.88
CA ASP A 152 -12.86 -18.26 26.62
C ASP A 152 -13.46 -16.84 26.53
N PHE A 153 -14.71 -16.72 26.06
CA PHE A 153 -15.37 -15.42 25.90
C PHE A 153 -15.54 -14.70 27.25
N LYS A 154 -14.79 -13.62 27.40
CA LYS A 154 -14.75 -12.71 28.54
C LYS A 154 -14.71 -11.28 28.00
N PRO A 155 -15.86 -10.70 27.63
CA PRO A 155 -15.91 -9.34 27.16
C PRO A 155 -15.36 -8.42 28.25
N LYS A 156 -14.58 -7.41 27.86
CA LYS A 156 -14.21 -6.33 28.77
C LYS A 156 -15.34 -5.30 28.73
N ASP A 157 -15.72 -4.82 29.91
CA ASP A 157 -16.60 -3.64 30.08
C ASP A 157 -16.03 -2.41 29.38
#